data_AF-A0A962MLA2-F1
#
_entry.id   AF-A0A962MLA2-F1
#
_cell.length_a   1.000
_cell.length_b   1.000
_cell.length_c   1.000
_cell.angle_alpha   90.00
_cell.angle_beta   90.00
_cell.angle_gamma   90.00
#
_symmetry.space_group_name_H-M   'P 1'
#
loop_
_entity.id
_entity.type
_entity.pdbx_description
1 polymer ?
#
loop_
_entity_poly.entity_id
_entity_poly.type
_entity_poly.pdbx_seq_one_letter_code
_entity_poly.pdbx_strand_id
1 'polypeptide(L)'
;RARAVELLGAMDSDAAIDVLQTGLGDADTRLRIDTITMLGFVAGERAVPLLGQMLFNEADSTVRAQAVATLAMQARSEAVDMFLQIAAQDRDRSIREFAMINLMAAN
;
A
#
# COMPACT_ATOMS: atom_id res chain seq x y z
N ARG A 1 -6.42 -13.51 -12.63
CA ARG A 1 -5.45 -13.53 -11.51
C ARG A 1 -4.11 -14.14 -11.95
N ALA A 2 -4.02 -15.39 -12.43
CA ALA A 2 -2.76 -15.97 -12.92
C ALA A 2 -2.08 -15.16 -14.06
N ARG A 3 -2.86 -14.67 -15.04
CA ARG A 3 -2.33 -13.89 -16.17
C ARG A 3 -1.65 -12.56 -15.80
N ALA A 4 -2.11 -11.86 -14.77
CA ALA A 4 -1.52 -10.59 -14.36
C ALA A 4 -0.19 -10.79 -13.64
N VAL A 5 -0.09 -11.83 -12.82
CA VAL A 5 1.14 -12.20 -12.11
C VAL A 5 2.19 -12.79 -13.07
N GLU A 6 1.79 -13.57 -14.07
CA GLU A 6 2.69 -14.06 -15.13
C GLU A 6 3.21 -12.93 -16.02
N LEU A 7 2.39 -11.93 -16.33
CA LEU A 7 2.83 -10.74 -17.08
C LEU A 7 3.87 -9.93 -16.31
N LEU A 8 3.72 -9.77 -15.00
CA LEU A 8 4.68 -9.04 -14.15
C LEU A 8 6.06 -9.70 -14.07
N GLY A 9 6.15 -11.02 -14.19
CA GLY A 9 7.44 -11.73 -14.25
C GLY A 9 8.19 -11.54 -15.58
N ALA A 10 7.53 -11.03 -16.62
CA ALA A 10 8.08 -10.85 -17.96
C ALA A 10 8.17 -9.38 -18.40
N MET A 11 7.66 -8.44 -17.60
CA MET A 11 7.64 -7.00 -17.89
C MET A 11 8.82 -6.28 -17.25
N ASP A 12 9.28 -5.20 -17.90
CA ASP A 12 10.12 -4.21 -17.23
C ASP A 12 9.35 -3.64 -16.02
N SER A 13 10.07 -3.38 -14.94
CA SER A 13 9.51 -2.94 -13.65
C SER A 13 8.67 -1.66 -13.78
N ASP A 14 8.97 -0.83 -14.76
CA ASP A 14 8.27 0.43 -15.02
C ASP A 14 6.88 0.19 -15.64
N ALA A 15 6.81 -0.63 -16.69
CA ALA A 15 5.54 -0.99 -17.30
C ALA A 15 4.63 -1.77 -16.34
N ALA A 16 5.22 -2.58 -15.46
CA ALA A 16 4.53 -3.26 -14.39
C ALA A 16 3.87 -2.27 -13.41
N ILE A 17 4.58 -1.22 -13.01
CA ILE A 17 4.07 -0.18 -12.10
C ILE A 17 2.93 0.58 -12.76
N ASP A 18 3.06 0.96 -14.04
CA ASP A 18 2.01 1.71 -14.76
C ASP A 18 0.68 0.92 -14.80
N VAL A 19 0.76 -0.39 -15.09
CA VAL A 19 -0.43 -1.26 -15.07
C VAL A 19 -1.01 -1.34 -13.66
N LEU A 20 -0.18 -1.52 -12.64
CA LEU A 20 -0.65 -1.60 -11.25
C LEU A 20 -1.29 -0.29 -10.78
N GLN A 21 -0.81 0.87 -11.20
CA GLN A 21 -1.43 2.15 -10.86
C GLN A 21 -2.91 2.20 -11.31
N THR A 22 -3.25 1.65 -12.47
CA THR A 22 -4.66 1.59 -12.91
C THR A 22 -5.52 0.76 -11.97
N GLY A 23 -4.97 -0.32 -11.41
CA GLY A 23 -5.66 -1.21 -10.47
C GLY A 23 -5.91 -0.62 -9.09
N LEU A 24 -5.31 0.54 -8.76
CA LEU A 24 -5.57 1.25 -7.50
C LEU A 24 -6.95 1.94 -7.49
N GLY A 25 -7.51 2.23 -8.67
CA GLY A 25 -8.84 2.86 -8.80
C GLY A 25 -9.97 1.88 -9.13
N ASP A 26 -9.72 0.57 -9.11
CA ASP A 26 -10.71 -0.42 -9.53
C ASP A 26 -11.90 -0.51 -8.56
N ALA A 27 -13.09 -0.81 -9.09
CA ALA A 27 -14.30 -0.96 -8.29
C ALA A 27 -14.23 -2.17 -7.34
N ASP A 28 -13.49 -3.22 -7.71
CA ASP A 28 -13.28 -4.39 -6.86
C ASP A 28 -12.24 -4.10 -5.78
N THR A 29 -12.70 -4.00 -4.53
CA THR A 29 -11.87 -3.84 -3.34
C THR A 29 -10.77 -4.92 -3.27
N ARG A 30 -11.04 -6.15 -3.68
CA ARG A 30 -10.05 -7.23 -3.64
C ARG A 30 -8.93 -6.98 -4.64
N LEU A 31 -9.25 -6.44 -5.81
CA LEU A 31 -8.23 -6.07 -6.80
C LEU A 31 -7.37 -4.92 -6.28
N ARG A 32 -7.95 -3.91 -5.64
CA ARG A 32 -7.16 -2.82 -5.02
C ARG A 32 -6.17 -3.36 -3.98
N ILE A 33 -6.60 -4.30 -3.12
CA ILE A 33 -5.72 -4.97 -2.14
C ILE A 33 -4.59 -5.75 -2.82
N ASP A 34 -4.90 -6.54 -3.84
CA ASP A 34 -3.90 -7.30 -4.60
C ASP A 34 -2.88 -6.36 -5.26
N THR A 35 -3.36 -5.26 -5.85
CA THR A 35 -2.53 -4.22 -6.48
C THR A 35 -1.58 -3.58 -5.47
N ILE A 36 -2.08 -3.15 -4.31
CA ILE A 36 -1.26 -2.58 -3.22
C ILE A 36 -0.17 -3.56 -2.81
N THR A 37 -0.52 -4.83 -2.66
CA THR A 37 0.42 -5.89 -2.30
C THR A 37 1.50 -6.04 -3.36
N MET A 38 1.13 -6.09 -4.63
CA MET A 38 2.08 -6.23 -5.74
C MET A 38 3.00 -5.01 -5.88
N LEU A 39 2.49 -3.79 -5.71
CA LEU A 39 3.32 -2.58 -5.74
C LEU A 39 4.45 -2.65 -4.71
N GLY A 40 4.17 -3.14 -3.50
CA GLY A 40 5.21 -3.35 -2.49
C GLY A 40 6.31 -4.32 -2.92
N PHE A 41 5.99 -5.32 -3.74
CA PHE A 41 6.97 -6.30 -4.22
C PHE A 41 7.76 -5.83 -5.45
N VAL A 42 7.11 -5.13 -6.39
CA VAL A 42 7.72 -4.83 -7.70
C VAL A 42 8.28 -3.41 -7.79
N ALA A 43 7.77 -2.47 -6.99
CA ALA A 43 8.12 -1.05 -7.11
C ALA A 43 9.18 -0.59 -6.10
N GLY A 44 9.47 -1.39 -5.05
CA GLY A 44 10.41 -1.02 -4.00
C GLY A 44 10.07 0.35 -3.40
N GLU A 45 11.06 1.23 -3.28
CA GLU A 45 10.87 2.61 -2.79
C GLU A 45 9.87 3.42 -3.63
N ARG A 46 9.73 3.11 -4.93
CA ARG A 46 8.75 3.79 -5.80
C ARG A 46 7.30 3.45 -5.43
N ALA A 47 7.08 2.40 -4.64
CA ALA A 47 5.77 2.08 -4.09
C ALA A 47 5.30 3.13 -3.08
N VAL A 48 6.22 3.75 -2.33
CA VAL A 48 5.89 4.62 -1.18
C VAL A 48 4.88 5.72 -1.51
N PRO A 49 5.08 6.57 -2.55
CA PRO A 49 4.09 7.60 -2.89
C PRO A 49 2.74 7.02 -3.30
N LEU A 50 2.71 5.86 -3.98
CA LEU A 50 1.46 5.21 -4.42
C LEU A 50 0.70 4.59 -3.25
N LEU A 51 1.42 3.89 -2.37
CA LEU A 51 0.87 3.34 -1.14
C LEU A 51 0.36 4.46 -0.22
N GLY A 52 1.02 5.63 -0.22
CA GLY A 52 0.55 6.81 0.48
C GLY A 52 -0.78 7.34 -0.02
N GLN A 53 -0.98 7.39 -1.33
CA GLN A 53 -2.28 7.78 -1.89
C GLN A 53 -3.40 6.85 -1.41
N MET A 54 -3.14 5.54 -1.40
CA MET A 54 -4.11 4.57 -0.87
C MET A 54 -4.32 4.72 0.62
N LEU A 55 -3.26 5.02 1.36
CA LEU A 55 -3.34 5.20 2.80
C LEU A 55 -4.20 6.41 3.19
N PHE A 56 -4.14 7.52 2.45
CA PHE A 56 -4.82 8.76 2.83
C PHE A 56 -6.17 9.00 2.15
N ASN A 57 -6.39 8.46 0.94
CA ASN A 57 -7.56 8.80 0.12
C ASN A 57 -8.58 7.67 -0.02
N GLU A 58 -8.25 6.46 0.44
CA GLU A 58 -9.13 5.30 0.25
C GLU A 58 -10.25 5.24 1.28
N ALA A 59 -11.47 4.97 0.80
CA ALA A 59 -12.64 4.86 1.65
C ALA A 59 -12.63 3.53 2.43
N ASP A 60 -12.29 2.41 1.80
CA ASP A 60 -12.33 1.11 2.46
C ASP A 60 -11.20 0.98 3.50
N SER A 61 -11.55 0.74 4.78
CA SER A 61 -10.54 0.62 5.85
C SER A 61 -9.67 -0.64 5.69
N THR A 62 -10.16 -1.69 5.05
CA THR A 62 -9.37 -2.90 4.75
C THR A 62 -8.26 -2.59 3.76
N VAL A 63 -8.56 -1.77 2.76
CA VAL A 63 -7.58 -1.35 1.74
C VAL A 63 -6.55 -0.41 2.37
N ARG A 64 -6.97 0.54 3.24
CA ARG A 64 -6.04 1.36 4.02
C ARG A 64 -5.14 0.52 4.93
N ALA A 65 -5.69 -0.49 5.61
CA ALA A 65 -4.91 -1.41 6.44
C ALA A 65 -3.85 -2.14 5.61
N GLN A 66 -4.20 -2.58 4.40
CA GLN A 66 -3.24 -3.22 3.50
C GLN A 66 -2.12 -2.24 3.11
N ALA A 67 -2.42 -0.96 2.85
CA ALA A 67 -1.40 0.04 2.57
C ALA A 67 -0.44 0.24 3.76
N VAL A 68 -0.96 0.31 5.00
CA VAL A 68 -0.13 0.37 6.22
C VAL A 68 0.78 -0.86 6.31
N ALA A 69 0.22 -2.06 6.13
CA ALA A 69 0.97 -3.32 6.25
C ALA A 69 2.07 -3.41 5.19
N THR A 70 1.76 -3.06 3.94
CA THR A 70 2.73 -3.09 2.84
C THR A 70 3.86 -2.08 3.08
N LEU A 71 3.55 -0.85 3.49
CA LEU A 71 4.57 0.15 3.85
C LEU A 71 5.45 -0.33 5.01
N ALA A 72 4.85 -0.90 6.05
CA ALA A 72 5.60 -1.37 7.22
C ALA A 72 6.53 -2.56 6.93
N MET A 73 6.24 -3.32 5.87
CA MET A 73 7.04 -4.45 5.41
C MET A 73 8.16 -4.02 4.46
N GLN A 74 7.88 -3.06 3.57
CA GLN A 74 8.77 -2.74 2.44
C GLN A 74 9.54 -1.42 2.57
N ALA A 75 9.02 -0.47 3.35
CA ALA A 75 9.54 0.90 3.43
C ALA A 75 9.21 1.55 4.79
N ARG A 76 9.49 0.84 5.88
CA ARG A 76 9.06 1.25 7.22
C ARG A 76 9.71 2.57 7.64
N SER A 77 11.02 2.71 7.41
CA SER A 77 11.79 3.91 7.75
C SER A 77 11.26 5.15 7.02
N GLU A 78 10.88 4.97 5.76
CA GLU A 78 10.38 6.04 4.88
C GLU A 78 8.93 6.40 5.20
N ALA A 79 8.17 5.47 5.81
CA ALA A 79 6.75 5.63 6.10
C ALA A 79 6.44 6.17 7.51
N VAL A 80 7.45 6.49 8.34
CA VAL A 80 7.26 6.92 9.74
C VAL A 80 6.31 8.12 9.84
N ASP A 81 6.53 9.18 9.05
CA ASP A 81 5.67 10.37 9.07
C ASP A 81 4.23 10.04 8.65
N MET A 82 4.07 9.10 7.72
CA MET A 82 2.76 8.66 7.25
C MET A 82 2.02 7.87 8.34
N PHE A 83 2.73 7.00 9.06
CA PHE A 83 2.15 6.29 10.21
C PHE A 83 1.79 7.25 11.33
N LEU A 84 2.60 8.28 11.62
CA LEU A 84 2.27 9.33 12.58
C LEU A 84 0.97 10.05 12.21
N GLN A 85 0.84 10.45 10.95
CA GLN A 85 -0.35 11.13 10.47
C GLN A 85 -1.61 10.23 10.57
N ILE A 86 -1.50 8.98 10.15
CA ILE A 86 -2.62 8.02 10.22
C ILE A 86 -3.01 7.69 11.65
N ALA A 87 -2.03 7.47 12.53
CA ALA A 87 -2.27 7.25 13.95
C ALA A 87 -3.03 8.41 14.60
N ALA A 88 -2.80 9.64 14.15
CA ALA A 88 -3.46 10.82 14.69
C ALA A 88 -4.84 11.10 14.06
N GLN A 89 -5.04 10.79 12.78
CA GLN A 89 -6.14 11.37 11.99
C GLN A 89 -7.05 10.36 11.28
N ASP A 90 -6.68 9.07 11.17
CA ASP A 90 -7.55 8.12 10.46
C ASP A 90 -8.91 8.01 11.14
N ARG A 91 -9.97 8.02 10.34
CA ARG A 91 -11.36 7.93 10.81
C ARG A 91 -11.66 6.61 11.51
N ASP A 92 -10.97 5.54 11.13
CA ASP A 92 -11.13 4.21 11.70
C ASP A 92 -10.14 4.00 12.84
N ARG A 93 -10.66 3.70 14.03
CA ARG A 93 -9.86 3.50 15.23
C ARG A 93 -8.87 2.35 15.10
N SER A 94 -9.27 1.25 14.45
CA SER A 94 -8.40 0.09 14.29
C SER A 94 -7.20 0.41 13.39
N ILE A 95 -7.38 1.29 12.41
CA ILE A 95 -6.29 1.75 11.55
C ILE A 95 -5.32 2.66 12.31
N ARG A 96 -5.85 3.56 13.17
CA ARG A 96 -4.99 4.37 14.05
C ARG A 96 -4.13 3.50 14.97
N GLU A 97 -4.74 2.50 15.60
CA GLU A 97 -4.04 1.55 16.47
C GLU A 97 -3.00 0.74 15.69
N PHE A 98 -3.33 0.29 14.47
CA PHE A 98 -2.39 -0.44 13.63
C PHE A 98 -1.17 0.41 13.19
N ALA A 99 -1.37 1.68 12.85
CA ALA A 99 -0.27 2.60 12.57
C ALA A 99 0.62 2.83 13.79
N MET A 100 0.03 2.98 14.99
CA MET A 100 0.80 3.09 16.24
C MET A 100 1.66 1.87 16.53
N ILE A 101 1.16 0.66 16.27
CA ILE A 101 1.93 -0.58 16.42
C ILE A 101 3.17 -0.55 15.51
N ASN A 102 3.00 -0.14 14.25
CA ASN A 102 4.10 -0.09 13.30
C ASN A 102 5.12 1.03 13.61
N LEU A 103 4.69 2.14 14.22
CA LEU A 103 5.60 3.16 14.75
C LEU A 103 6.46 2.64 15.89
N MET A 104 5.87 1.92 16.85
CA MET A 104 6.62 1.35 17.97
C MET A 104 7.65 0.31 17.52
N ALA A 105 7.37 -0.38 16.41
CA ALA A 105 8.27 -1.37 15.83
C ALA A 105 9.35 -0.78 14.90
N ALA A 106 9.36 0.54 14.66
CA ALA A 106 10.36 1.21 13.82
C ALA A 106 11.60 1.69 14.59
N ASN A 107 11.63 1.51 15.92
CA ASN A 107 12.75 1.87 16.82
C ASN A 107 13.68 0.70 17.12
#